data_AF-A0AAW1F2B7-F1
#
_entry.id   AF-A0AAW1F2B7-F1
#
_cell.length_a   1.000
_cell.length_b   1.000
_cell.length_c   1.000
_cell.angle_alpha   90.00
_cell.angle_beta   90.00
_cell.angle_gamma   90.00
#
_symmetry.space_group_name_H-M   'P 1'
#
loop_
_entity.id
_entity.type
_entity.pdbx_description
1 polymer ?
#
loop_
_entity_poly.entity_id
_entity_poly.type
_entity_poly.pdbx_seq_one_letter_code
_entity_poly.pdbx_strand_id
1 'polypeptide(L)'
;MFENGTREQFALQEGQGNNWGDLASLGPTPAEDNRANTMVHLSSLLLKKYHGGYVVIRLALAGHKQANRPFYRVVAAYNKRARDGKYLEQLGTYDPLPNIHNEKLVSFNFDRIKYWIGCGAHPTMPVAKLLGLAGFFPLHPMTITEAERRRAQTELIATGTEEGLQERQKEA
;
A
#
# COMPACT_ATOMS: atom_id res chain seq x y z
N MET A 1 -31.20 60.59 42.62
CA MET A 1 -32.35 60.77 43.52
C MET A 1 -33.21 59.52 43.33
N PHE A 2 -33.18 58.59 44.30
CA PHE A 2 -34.28 58.33 45.26
C PHE A 2 -35.53 57.82 44.50
N GLU A 3 -36.16 56.67 44.72
CA GLU A 3 -36.49 55.86 45.92
C GLU A 3 -37.15 54.55 45.40
N ASN A 4 -36.85 53.38 45.96
CA ASN A 4 -37.66 52.60 46.93
C ASN A 4 -39.07 52.14 46.50
N GLY A 5 -39.33 50.85 46.78
CA GLY A 5 -40.67 50.24 46.91
C GLY A 5 -41.22 49.68 45.58
N THR A 6 -41.81 48.49 45.52
CA THR A 6 -42.82 47.97 46.45
C THR A 6 -42.96 46.45 46.28
N ARG A 7 -43.15 45.77 47.41
CA ARG A 7 -43.61 44.39 47.55
C ARG A 7 -44.89 44.13 46.73
N GLU A 8 -44.96 42.98 46.08
CA GLU A 8 -46.23 42.25 46.01
C GLU A 8 -46.05 40.83 46.52
N GLN A 9 -46.93 40.50 47.46
CA GLN A 9 -47.13 39.20 48.09
C GLN A 9 -48.03 38.37 47.17
N PHE A 10 -47.79 37.07 47.01
CA PHE A 10 -48.86 36.12 46.73
C PHE A 10 -48.63 34.79 47.46
N ALA A 11 -49.74 34.26 47.92
CA ALA A 11 -49.91 33.26 48.95
C ALA A 11 -49.63 31.81 48.54
N LEU A 12 -49.25 31.05 49.56
CA LEU A 12 -49.44 29.63 49.86
C LEU A 12 -50.48 28.85 49.02
N GLN A 13 -50.11 27.62 48.62
CA GLN A 13 -50.83 26.40 49.02
C GLN A 13 -49.93 25.16 48.79
N GLU A 14 -49.85 24.33 49.83
CA GLU A 14 -49.11 23.06 49.88
C GLU A 14 -49.79 21.90 49.12
N GLY A 15 -48.98 20.89 48.79
CA GLY A 15 -49.40 19.49 48.85
C GLY A 15 -49.37 18.73 47.53
N GLN A 16 -48.42 17.80 47.37
CA GLN A 16 -48.68 16.35 47.35
C GLN A 16 -47.33 15.60 47.51
N GLY A 17 -47.33 14.61 48.40
CA GLY A 17 -46.14 13.91 48.88
C GLY A 17 -45.58 12.88 47.89
N ASN A 18 -44.25 12.74 47.95
CA ASN A 18 -43.52 11.64 47.35
C ASN A 18 -43.68 10.39 48.22
N ASN A 19 -44.64 9.54 47.86
CA ASN A 19 -44.72 8.16 48.34
C ASN A 19 -43.83 7.28 47.46
N TRP A 20 -42.67 6.87 47.99
CA TRP A 20 -41.93 5.71 47.48
C TRP A 20 -41.31 4.96 48.66
N GLY A 21 -42.18 4.43 49.52
CA GLY A 21 -41.86 3.29 50.36
C GLY A 21 -42.64 2.10 49.87
N ASP A 22 -42.06 1.27 49.00
CA ASP A 22 -42.41 -0.14 48.88
C ASP A 22 -41.26 -0.96 48.27
N LEU A 23 -40.64 -1.74 49.16
CA LEU A 23 -40.11 -3.10 48.94
C LEU A 23 -38.85 -3.27 48.06
N ALA A 24 -37.76 -2.61 48.45
CA ALA A 24 -36.42 -3.13 48.22
C ALA A 24 -36.10 -4.25 49.23
N SER A 25 -36.59 -5.47 48.97
CA SER A 25 -36.00 -6.70 49.52
C SER A 25 -35.93 -7.75 48.41
N LEU A 26 -34.83 -7.71 47.65
CA LEU A 26 -34.17 -8.82 46.97
C LEU A 26 -33.06 -8.18 46.12
N GLY A 27 -31.82 -8.24 46.62
CA GLY A 27 -30.67 -7.75 45.87
C GLY A 27 -30.51 -8.50 44.55
N PRO A 28 -30.12 -7.83 43.45
CA PRO A 28 -29.77 -8.53 42.24
C PRO A 28 -28.43 -9.24 42.45
N THR A 29 -28.45 -10.55 42.25
CA THR A 29 -27.27 -11.41 42.17
C THR A 29 -26.31 -10.92 41.07
N PRO A 30 -24.98 -10.96 41.26
CA PRO A 30 -24.04 -10.64 40.20
C PRO A 30 -23.84 -11.88 39.32
N ALA A 31 -24.69 -12.05 38.32
CA ALA A 31 -24.50 -13.03 37.26
C ALA A 31 -24.44 -12.31 35.91
N GLU A 32 -23.21 -11.96 35.53
CA GLU A 32 -22.71 -11.87 34.14
C GLU A 32 -23.68 -11.35 33.07
N ASP A 33 -23.85 -10.02 33.03
CA ASP A 33 -24.18 -9.36 31.78
C ASP A 33 -22.90 -9.12 30.96
N ASN A 34 -22.52 -10.11 30.16
CA ASN A 34 -21.42 -10.05 29.19
C ASN A 34 -21.93 -10.33 27.77
N ARG A 35 -23.13 -9.85 27.42
CA ARG A 35 -23.76 -10.09 26.11
C ARG A 35 -23.71 -8.90 25.16
N ALA A 36 -22.88 -7.90 25.43
CA ALA A 36 -22.76 -6.71 24.57
C ALA A 36 -21.34 -6.40 24.05
N ASN A 37 -20.34 -7.31 24.15
CA ASN A 37 -19.01 -6.97 23.65
C ASN A 37 -18.10 -8.14 23.19
N THR A 38 -18.60 -9.02 22.32
CA THR A 38 -17.80 -10.11 21.72
C THR A 38 -17.91 -10.18 20.19
N MET A 39 -18.08 -9.05 19.50
CA MET A 39 -18.06 -9.02 18.02
C MET A 39 -16.73 -8.52 17.41
N VAL A 40 -15.64 -8.36 18.18
CA VAL A 40 -14.37 -7.83 17.62
C VAL A 40 -13.08 -8.47 18.15
N HIS A 41 -13.10 -9.74 18.56
CA HIS A 41 -11.86 -10.45 18.94
C HIS A 41 -11.57 -11.75 18.16
N LEU A 42 -12.00 -11.82 16.89
CA LEU A 42 -11.55 -12.87 15.95
C LEU A 42 -10.58 -12.35 14.88
N SER A 43 -10.25 -11.06 14.88
CA SER A 43 -9.32 -10.49 13.90
C SER A 43 -7.85 -10.89 14.13
N SER A 44 -7.50 -11.41 15.31
CA SER A 44 -6.15 -11.88 15.63
C SER A 44 -5.88 -13.34 15.23
N LEU A 45 -6.92 -14.18 15.12
CA LEU A 45 -6.81 -15.59 14.70
C LEU A 45 -6.70 -15.78 13.18
N LEU A 46 -7.04 -14.75 12.40
CA LEU A 46 -6.89 -14.75 10.93
C LEU A 46 -5.62 -14.05 10.46
N LEU A 47 -4.65 -13.80 11.34
CA LEU A 47 -3.34 -13.34 10.91
C LEU A 47 -2.62 -14.50 10.21
N LYS A 48 -2.56 -14.45 8.87
CA LYS A 48 -1.92 -15.47 8.03
C LYS A 48 -0.45 -15.65 8.46
N LYS A 49 -0.18 -16.67 9.27
CA LYS A 49 1.15 -16.98 9.81
C LYS A 49 1.95 -17.71 8.74
N TYR A 50 2.80 -16.96 8.05
CA TYR A 50 3.70 -17.51 7.05
C TYR A 50 4.95 -18.10 7.73
N HIS A 51 5.14 -19.41 7.66
CA HIS A 51 6.38 -20.08 8.10
C HIS A 51 7.52 -19.80 7.12
N GLY A 52 8.73 -19.48 7.60
CA GLY A 52 9.92 -19.29 6.76
C GLY A 52 9.80 -18.16 5.73
N GLY A 53 9.17 -17.03 6.09
CA GLY A 53 9.07 -15.86 5.23
C GLY A 53 10.24 -14.90 5.41
N TYR A 54 10.74 -14.32 4.32
CA TYR A 54 11.72 -13.23 4.33
C TYR A 54 11.15 -11.97 3.69
N VAL A 55 11.82 -10.84 3.92
CA VAL A 55 11.44 -9.54 3.36
C VAL A 55 12.05 -9.40 1.96
N VAL A 56 11.22 -8.93 1.03
CA VAL A 56 11.63 -8.64 -0.34
C VAL A 56 11.27 -7.21 -0.71
N ILE A 57 12.14 -6.58 -1.49
CA ILE A 57 11.83 -5.32 -2.16
C ILE A 57 11.34 -5.66 -3.56
N ARG A 58 10.06 -5.41 -3.83
CA ARG A 58 9.40 -5.82 -5.07
C ARG A 58 8.51 -4.71 -5.64
N LEU A 59 8.10 -4.89 -6.90
CA LEU A 59 7.10 -4.03 -7.55
C LEU A 59 5.70 -4.56 -7.25
N ALA A 60 4.85 -3.71 -6.66
CA ALA A 60 3.42 -3.93 -6.51
C ALA A 60 2.67 -3.13 -7.57
N LEU A 61 1.67 -3.72 -8.22
CA LEU A 61 0.86 -3.02 -9.22
C LEU A 61 -0.20 -2.20 -8.49
N ALA A 62 -0.22 -0.89 -8.74
CA ALA A 62 -1.12 0.05 -8.10
C ALA A 62 -2.09 0.75 -9.08
N GLY A 63 -2.03 0.41 -10.37
CA GLY A 63 -2.95 0.91 -11.40
C GLY A 63 -4.26 0.12 -11.46
N HIS A 64 -5.29 0.76 -12.03
CA HIS A 64 -6.56 0.12 -12.35
C HIS A 64 -6.34 -0.95 -13.43
N LYS A 65 -6.64 -2.21 -13.12
CA LYS A 65 -6.32 -3.36 -13.99
C LYS A 65 -6.95 -3.24 -15.38
N GLN A 66 -8.12 -2.62 -15.48
CA GLN A 66 -8.89 -2.48 -16.72
C GLN A 66 -8.48 -1.24 -17.54
N ALA A 67 -7.74 -0.29 -16.97
CA ALA A 67 -7.38 0.94 -17.66
C ALA A 67 -6.18 0.80 -18.61
N ASN A 68 -5.59 -0.40 -18.73
CA ASN A 68 -4.34 -0.69 -19.47
C ASN A 68 -3.20 0.32 -19.20
N ARG A 69 -3.19 0.90 -17.99
CA ARG A 69 -2.24 1.91 -17.52
C ARG A 69 -1.48 1.33 -16.32
N PRO A 70 -0.38 0.58 -16.55
CA PRO A 70 0.39 0.02 -15.46
C PRO A 70 1.10 1.13 -14.67
N PHE A 71 0.99 1.07 -13.35
CA PHE A 71 1.73 1.92 -12.42
C PHE A 71 2.22 1.06 -11.27
N TYR A 72 3.50 1.16 -10.92
CA TYR A 72 4.13 0.31 -9.93
C TYR A 72 4.55 1.11 -8.69
N ARG A 73 4.38 0.50 -7.52
CA ARG A 73 4.97 0.96 -6.26
C ARG A 73 6.13 0.05 -5.92
N VAL A 74 7.25 0.63 -5.52
CA VAL A 74 8.39 -0.12 -4.98
C VAL A 74 8.10 -0.30 -3.49
N VAL A 75 7.94 -1.55 -3.05
CA VAL A 75 7.50 -1.86 -1.68
C VAL A 75 8.40 -2.90 -1.02
N ALA A 76 8.62 -2.74 0.28
CA ALA A 76 9.11 -3.79 1.15
C ALA A 76 7.92 -4.64 1.62
N ALA A 77 7.93 -5.93 1.33
CA ALA A 77 6.85 -6.84 1.72
C ALA A 77 7.40 -8.24 2.01
N TYR A 78 6.64 -9.07 2.73
CA TYR A 78 6.97 -10.48 2.86
C TYR A 78 6.77 -11.21 1.53
N ASN A 79 7.69 -12.11 1.18
CA ASN A 79 7.66 -12.86 -0.07
C ASN A 79 6.31 -13.57 -0.32
N LYS A 80 5.81 -14.31 0.69
CA LYS A 80 4.60 -15.13 0.58
C LYS A 80 3.27 -14.34 0.55
N ARG A 81 3.31 -13.02 0.72
CA ARG A 81 2.10 -12.19 0.62
C ARG A 81 1.73 -11.92 -0.83
N ALA A 82 0.43 -11.78 -1.10
CA ALA A 82 -0.11 -11.40 -2.41
C ALA A 82 0.59 -10.14 -2.97
N ARG A 83 0.81 -10.09 -4.28
CA ARG A 83 1.58 -9.04 -4.97
C ARG A 83 1.14 -7.64 -4.57
N ASP A 84 -0.16 -7.37 -4.72
CA ASP A 84 -0.79 -6.05 -4.48
C ASP A 84 -1.42 -5.94 -3.08
N GLY A 85 -1.08 -6.87 -2.17
CA GLY A 85 -1.63 -6.90 -0.81
C GLY A 85 -0.90 -5.98 0.18
N LYS A 86 -1.15 -6.19 1.48
CA LYS A 86 -0.51 -5.43 2.56
C LYS A 86 1.01 -5.59 2.56
N TYR A 87 1.71 -4.48 2.30
CA TYR A 87 3.16 -4.34 2.42
C TYR A 87 3.57 -3.79 3.80
N LEU A 88 4.88 -3.80 4.09
CA LEU A 88 5.47 -3.23 5.31
C LEU A 88 5.65 -1.72 5.15
N GLU A 89 6.31 -1.31 4.06
CA GLU A 89 6.64 0.07 3.77
C GLU A 89 6.71 0.30 2.26
N GLN A 90 6.31 1.50 1.82
CA GLN A 90 6.50 1.94 0.43
C GLN A 90 7.82 2.70 0.33
N LEU A 91 8.70 2.23 -0.56
CA LEU A 91 10.06 2.75 -0.74
C LEU A 91 10.19 3.65 -1.98
N GLY A 92 9.18 3.66 -2.85
CA GLY A 92 9.25 4.40 -4.10
C GLY A 92 8.09 4.12 -5.06
N THR A 93 8.24 4.63 -6.28
CA THR A 93 7.28 4.48 -7.39
C THR A 93 8.00 4.31 -8.72
N TYR A 94 7.32 3.71 -9.68
CA TYR A 94 7.80 3.53 -11.04
C TYR A 94 6.63 3.64 -12.02
N ASP A 95 6.71 4.63 -12.92
CA ASP A 95 5.83 4.73 -14.09
C ASP A 95 6.57 4.19 -15.32
N PRO A 96 6.14 3.04 -15.88
CA PRO A 96 6.74 2.48 -17.08
C PRO A 96 6.38 3.26 -18.35
N LEU A 97 5.30 4.05 -18.33
CA LEU A 97 4.84 4.80 -19.48
C LEU A 97 5.58 6.15 -19.54
N PRO A 98 6.06 6.54 -20.72
CA PRO A 98 6.71 7.83 -20.88
C PRO A 98 5.71 8.96 -20.64
N ASN A 99 6.18 10.04 -20.04
CA ASN A 99 5.42 11.28 -19.95
C ASN A 99 5.50 12.09 -21.27
N ILE A 100 5.02 13.33 -21.24
CA ILE A 100 5.04 14.26 -22.39
C ILE A 100 6.48 14.55 -22.87
N HIS A 101 7.47 14.46 -21.96
CA HIS A 101 8.89 14.66 -22.25
C HIS A 101 9.64 13.36 -22.60
N ASN A 102 8.90 12.27 -22.84
CA ASN A 102 9.45 10.95 -23.19
C ASN A 102 10.36 10.32 -22.11
N GLU A 103 10.21 10.71 -20.85
CA GLU A 103 10.95 10.14 -19.72
C GLU A 103 10.09 9.16 -18.91
N LYS A 104 10.74 8.13 -18.36
CA LYS A 104 10.10 7.17 -17.45
C LYS A 104 10.46 7.54 -16.02
N LEU A 105 9.44 7.85 -15.23
CA LEU A 105 9.64 8.35 -13.88
C LEU A 105 9.86 7.21 -12.88
N VAL A 106 10.94 7.31 -12.13
CA VAL A 106 11.26 6.40 -11.02
C VAL A 106 11.62 7.24 -9.81
N SER A 107 11.00 6.96 -8.68
CA SER A 107 11.30 7.60 -7.40
C SER A 107 11.74 6.54 -6.40
N PHE A 108 12.84 6.80 -5.69
CA PHE A 108 13.39 5.92 -4.67
C PHE A 108 13.72 6.70 -3.40
N ASN A 109 13.33 6.14 -2.25
CA ASN A 109 13.86 6.54 -0.96
C ASN A 109 15.11 5.69 -0.64
N PHE A 110 16.29 6.22 -0.99
CA PHE A 110 17.55 5.50 -0.84
C PHE A 110 17.89 5.17 0.62
N ASP A 111 17.54 6.02 1.57
CA ASP A 111 17.81 5.79 3.00
C ASP A 111 17.05 4.58 3.52
N ARG A 112 15.76 4.49 3.17
CA ARG A 112 14.91 3.37 3.58
C ARG A 112 15.30 2.09 2.84
N ILE A 113 15.67 2.18 1.56
CA ILE A 113 16.17 1.02 0.80
C ILE A 113 17.45 0.47 1.46
N LYS A 114 18.41 1.34 1.81
CA LYS A 114 19.64 0.94 2.51
C LYS A 114 19.33 0.27 3.85
N TYR A 115 18.42 0.84 4.64
CA TYR A 115 17.96 0.25 5.90
C TYR A 115 17.41 -1.18 5.69
N TRP A 116 16.48 -1.36 4.76
CA TRP A 116 15.86 -2.67 4.53
C TRP A 116 16.85 -3.70 4.01
N ILE A 117 17.79 -3.30 3.14
CA ILE A 117 18.88 -4.18 2.70
C ILE A 117 19.74 -4.59 3.89
N GLY A 118 20.07 -3.66 4.80
CA GLY A 118 20.79 -3.95 6.04
C GLY A 118 20.04 -4.92 6.98
N CYS A 119 18.71 -4.90 6.96
CA CYS A 119 17.87 -5.87 7.67
C CYS A 119 17.73 -7.23 6.95
N GLY A 120 18.42 -7.44 5.82
CA GLY A 120 18.37 -8.68 5.04
C GLY A 120 17.23 -8.74 4.01
N ALA A 121 16.70 -7.60 3.56
CA ALA A 121 15.72 -7.59 2.48
C ALA A 121 16.38 -7.86 1.12
N HIS A 122 15.76 -8.74 0.33
CA HIS A 122 16.26 -9.09 -1.00
C HIS A 122 15.51 -8.31 -2.11
N PRO A 123 16.19 -7.54 -2.96
CA PRO A 123 15.56 -6.91 -4.12
C PRO A 123 15.25 -7.94 -5.21
N THR A 124 14.07 -7.85 -5.84
CA THR A 124 13.75 -8.69 -7.00
C THR A 124 14.51 -8.24 -8.25
N MET A 125 14.67 -9.13 -9.24
CA MET A 125 15.37 -8.82 -10.50
C MET A 125 14.99 -7.47 -11.14
N PRO A 126 13.70 -7.10 -11.34
CA PRO A 126 13.36 -5.81 -11.93
C PRO A 126 13.78 -4.63 -11.05
N VAL A 127 13.66 -4.75 -9.72
CA VAL A 127 14.09 -3.70 -8.79
C VAL A 127 15.62 -3.57 -8.83
N ALA A 128 16.35 -4.68 -8.85
CA ALA A 128 17.81 -4.68 -8.97
C ALA A 128 18.28 -4.03 -10.28
N LYS A 129 17.59 -4.27 -11.40
CA LYS A 129 17.86 -3.57 -12.67
C LYS A 129 17.63 -2.06 -12.55
N LEU A 130 16.52 -1.63 -11.95
CA LEU A 130 16.24 -0.20 -11.74
C LEU A 130 17.26 0.47 -10.82
N LEU A 131 17.63 -0.18 -9.72
CA LEU A 131 18.67 0.32 -8.80
C LEU A 131 20.05 0.39 -9.47
N GLY A 132 20.34 -0.55 -10.37
CA GLY A 132 21.55 -0.53 -11.18
C GLY A 132 21.58 0.65 -12.17
N LEU A 133 20.46 0.93 -12.82
CA LEU A 133 20.32 2.10 -13.71
C LEU A 133 20.41 3.43 -12.94
N ALA A 134 19.97 3.46 -11.69
CA ALA A 134 20.08 4.62 -10.81
C ALA A 134 21.50 4.83 -10.24
N GLY A 135 22.44 3.92 -10.51
CA GLY A 135 23.81 3.99 -9.97
C GLY A 135 23.95 3.59 -8.51
N PHE A 136 22.89 3.06 -7.87
CA PHE A 136 22.95 2.57 -6.48
C PHE A 136 23.60 1.18 -6.39
N PHE A 137 23.38 0.33 -7.41
CA PHE A 137 24.03 -0.96 -7.56
C PHE A 137 24.84 -1.02 -8.85
N PRO A 138 25.77 -1.98 -9.00
CA PRO A 138 26.33 -2.28 -10.30
C PRO A 138 25.23 -2.74 -11.26
N LEU A 139 25.44 -2.54 -12.56
CA LEU A 139 24.51 -2.98 -13.58
C LEU A 139 24.33 -4.50 -13.51
N HIS A 140 23.08 -4.95 -13.46
CA HIS A 140 22.78 -6.39 -13.40
C HIS A 140 23.35 -7.10 -14.65
N PRO A 141 23.99 -8.29 -14.53
CA PRO A 141 24.67 -8.94 -15.65
C PRO A 141 23.74 -9.19 -16.85
N MET A 142 22.50 -9.63 -16.58
CA MET A 142 21.50 -9.83 -17.62
C MET A 142 21.16 -8.55 -18.40
N THR A 143 21.31 -7.35 -17.83
CA THR A 143 21.08 -6.11 -18.58
C THR A 143 22.12 -5.93 -19.70
N ILE A 144 23.37 -6.32 -19.45
CA ILE A 144 24.45 -6.30 -20.44
C ILE A 144 24.18 -7.36 -21.50
N THR A 145 23.92 -8.60 -21.08
CA THR A 145 23.65 -9.70 -22.00
C THR A 145 22.41 -9.45 -22.87
N GLU A 146 21.33 -8.89 -22.32
CA GLU A 146 20.16 -8.51 -23.13
C GLU A 146 20.46 -7.37 -24.11
N ALA A 147 21.43 -6.50 -23.82
CA ALA A 147 21.82 -5.45 -24.75
C ALA A 147 22.63 -6.03 -25.92
N GLU A 148 23.56 -6.95 -25.65
CA GLU A 148 24.32 -7.68 -26.67
C GLU A 148 23.39 -8.46 -27.59
N ARG A 149 22.45 -9.24 -27.04
CA ARG A 149 21.46 -10.00 -27.82
C ARG A 149 20.61 -9.09 -28.71
N ARG A 150 20.16 -7.94 -28.20
CA ARG A 150 19.35 -6.98 -28.97
C ARG A 150 20.15 -6.33 -30.11
N ARG A 151 21.45 -6.07 -29.93
CA ARG A 151 22.32 -5.56 -31.00
C ARG A 151 22.47 -6.58 -32.12
N ALA A 152 22.84 -7.82 -31.78
CA ALA A 152 22.97 -8.90 -32.75
C ALA A 152 21.65 -9.15 -33.51
N GLN A 153 20.50 -9.12 -32.82
CA GLN A 153 19.20 -9.26 -33.46
C GLN A 153 18.90 -8.11 -34.42
N THR A 154 19.26 -6.87 -34.05
CA THR A 154 19.05 -5.69 -34.90
C THR A 154 19.88 -5.77 -36.18
N GLU A 155 21.13 -6.23 -36.07
CA GLU A 155 22.03 -6.46 -37.21
C GLU A 155 21.43 -7.50 -38.17
N LEU A 156 20.97 -8.65 -37.66
CA LEU A 156 20.32 -9.69 -38.48
C LEU A 156 19.04 -9.18 -39.17
N ILE A 157 18.26 -8.35 -38.49
CA ILE A 157 17.04 -7.75 -39.08
C ILE A 157 17.42 -6.75 -40.18
N ALA A 158 18.47 -5.95 -39.97
CA ALA A 158 18.96 -5.01 -40.97
C ALA A 158 19.45 -5.76 -42.23
N THR A 159 20.28 -6.80 -42.06
CA THR A 159 20.78 -7.60 -43.20
C THR A 159 19.65 -8.30 -43.95
N GLY A 160 18.70 -8.91 -43.24
CA GLY A 160 17.54 -9.57 -43.87
C GLY A 160 16.61 -8.59 -44.61
N THR A 161 16.53 -7.33 -44.15
CA THR A 161 15.74 -6.29 -44.84
C THR A 161 16.42 -5.85 -46.14
N GLU A 162 17.75 -5.71 -46.13
CA GLU A 162 18.54 -5.33 -47.29
C GLU A 162 18.50 -6.39 -48.40
N GLU A 163 18.65 -7.67 -48.03
CA GLU A 163 18.54 -8.80 -48.96
C GLU A 163 17.17 -8.84 -49.64
N GLY A 164 16.09 -8.68 -48.87
CA GLY A 164 14.72 -8.65 -49.42
C GLY A 164 14.41 -7.41 -50.28
N LEU A 165 15.11 -6.29 -50.10
CA LEU A 165 15.00 -5.13 -51.00
C LEU A 165 15.75 -5.37 -52.31
N GLN A 166 16.93 -5.98 -52.26
CA GLN A 166 17.73 -6.31 -53.44
C GLN A 166 17.04 -7.36 -54.31
N GLU A 167 16.37 -8.34 -53.71
CA GLU A 167 15.63 -9.38 -54.46
C GLU A 167 14.44 -8.76 -55.20
N ARG A 168 13.64 -7.90 -54.54
CA ARG A 168 12.54 -7.16 -55.19
C ARG A 168 12.98 -6.23 -56.32
N GLN A 169 14.19 -5.67 -56.23
CA GLN A 169 14.76 -4.83 -57.31
C GLN A 169 15.27 -5.65 -58.50
N LYS A 170 15.60 -6.94 -58.31
CA LYS A 170 16.03 -7.84 -59.39
C LYS A 170 14.84 -8.48 -60.14
N GLU A 171 13.67 -8.55 -59.50
CA GLU A 171 12.44 -9.10 -60.08
C GLU A 171 11.62 -8.08 -60.90
N ALA A 172 11.95 -6.78 -60.81
CA ALA A 172 11.28 -5.69 -61.53
C ALA A 172 12.06 -5.24 -62.77
#